data_AF-A0AB39TG51-F1
#
_entry.id   AF-A0AB39TG51-F1
#
_cell.length_a   1.000
_cell.length_b   1.000
_cell.length_c   1.000
_cell.angle_alpha   90.00
_cell.angle_beta   90.00
_cell.angle_gamma   90.00
#
_symmetry.space_group_name_H-M   'P 1'
#
loop_
_entity.id
_entity.type
_entity.pdbx_description
1 polymer ?
#
loop_
_entity_poly.entity_id
_entity_poly.type
_entity_poly.pdbx_seq_one_letter_code
_entity_poly.pdbx_strand_id
1 'polypeptide(L)'
;MTTSRPDGHASPVQAAAADRFLQQAPFGPAGLFSDIDPTAAAVAAAHWLAAAAEVTADTSGHNPVQVVQEADNIEALPHETPTLVLGLIDDGATPHEAVTGLVRHAMHVADGLLPDPGALREQLDDVEQTLARSSDDGLDLEDVLLRLTPLDPKRPARDLLEDLLTGIHACWLLHSEYDDYAGENDTDDAQDWDDAQAEQHDNRSRERFAQLVRDTAATHHDRLL
;
A
#
# COMPACT_ATOMS: atom_id res chain seq x y z
N MET A 1 33.58 17.54 1.87
CA MET A 1 32.96 17.20 0.56
C MET A 1 32.17 15.92 0.76
N THR A 2 30.93 16.07 1.22
CA THR A 2 29.95 15.00 1.34
C THR A 2 29.22 14.94 0.01
N THR A 3 29.47 13.89 -0.76
CA THR A 3 28.72 13.60 -1.98
C THR A 3 27.33 13.11 -1.56
N SER A 4 26.34 14.00 -1.58
CA SER A 4 24.94 13.59 -1.70
C SER A 4 24.82 12.67 -2.91
N ARG A 5 24.31 11.46 -2.70
CA ARG A 5 23.96 10.55 -3.78
C ARG A 5 22.58 10.98 -4.30
N PRO A 6 22.46 11.50 -5.53
CA PRO A 6 21.22 12.09 -6.03
C PRO A 6 20.45 11.12 -6.93
N ASP A 7 20.32 9.86 -6.53
CA ASP A 7 19.62 8.87 -7.34
C ASP A 7 18.68 8.08 -6.43
N GLY A 8 17.37 8.14 -6.68
CA GLY A 8 16.31 7.41 -5.95
C GLY A 8 16.38 5.88 -6.11
N HIS A 9 17.57 5.31 -5.99
CA HIS A 9 17.82 3.87 -6.00
C HIS A 9 17.90 3.37 -4.55
N ALA A 10 17.01 2.45 -4.20
CA ALA A 10 17.11 1.75 -2.92
C ALA A 10 18.40 0.92 -2.85
N SER A 11 19.16 1.04 -1.77
CA SER A 11 20.27 0.12 -1.54
C SER A 11 19.73 -1.28 -1.22
N PRO A 12 20.11 -2.35 -1.96
CA PRO A 12 19.65 -3.71 -1.67
C PRO A 12 19.95 -4.16 -0.23
N VAL A 13 21.08 -3.71 0.32
CA VAL A 13 21.47 -4.00 1.70
C VAL A 13 20.54 -3.31 2.71
N GLN A 14 20.08 -2.10 2.42
CA GLN A 14 19.12 -1.40 3.28
C GLN A 14 17.70 -1.95 3.12
N ALA A 15 17.31 -2.41 1.92
CA ALA A 15 16.04 -3.09 1.71
C ALA A 15 15.97 -4.40 2.52
N ALA A 16 17.03 -5.22 2.47
CA ALA A 16 17.15 -6.40 3.32
C ALA A 16 17.23 -6.08 4.82
N ALA A 17 17.75 -4.91 5.20
CA ALA A 17 17.72 -4.46 6.58
C ALA A 17 16.30 -4.08 7.03
N ALA A 18 15.55 -3.32 6.21
CA ALA A 18 14.14 -2.99 6.45
C ALA A 18 13.25 -4.23 6.49
N ASP A 19 13.49 -5.21 5.62
CA ASP A 19 12.76 -6.48 5.59
C ASP A 19 12.84 -7.20 6.95
N ARG A 20 14.00 -7.18 7.62
CA ARG A 20 14.16 -7.73 8.98
C ARG A 20 13.42 -6.94 10.07
N PHE A 21 13.20 -5.64 9.88
CA PHE A 21 12.36 -4.86 10.79
C PHE A 21 10.90 -5.29 10.65
N LEU A 22 10.41 -5.42 9.42
CA LEU A 22 9.05 -5.85 9.13
C LEU A 22 8.82 -7.32 9.54
N GLN A 23 9.83 -8.18 9.45
CA GLN A 23 9.76 -9.54 9.99
C GLN A 23 9.39 -9.58 11.47
N GLN A 24 9.88 -8.62 12.26
CA GLN A 24 9.56 -8.52 13.67
C GLN A 24 8.19 -7.88 13.86
N ALA A 25 7.94 -6.76 13.18
CA ALA A 25 6.70 -5.99 13.29
C ALA A 25 6.18 -5.60 11.88
N PRO A 26 5.28 -6.40 11.27
CA PRO A 26 4.83 -6.19 9.89
C PRO A 26 4.09 -4.86 9.65
N PHE A 27 3.55 -4.25 10.71
CA PHE A 27 2.80 -2.99 10.66
C PHE A 27 3.68 -1.72 10.78
N GLY A 28 4.99 -1.84 10.57
CA GLY A 28 5.89 -0.69 10.50
C GLY A 28 6.41 -0.20 11.87
N PRO A 29 7.54 -0.72 12.36
CA PRO A 29 8.15 -0.22 13.59
C PRO A 29 8.72 1.19 13.37
N ALA A 30 8.75 2.02 14.43
CA ALA A 30 9.25 3.39 14.35
C ALA A 30 10.68 3.51 13.76
N GLY A 31 11.54 2.51 14.00
CA GLY A 31 12.90 2.45 13.45
C GLY A 31 12.96 2.44 11.91
N LEU A 32 11.88 2.03 11.23
CA LEU A 32 11.79 2.01 9.78
C LEU A 32 11.84 3.43 9.18
N PHE A 33 11.37 4.44 9.91
CA PHE A 33 11.37 5.85 9.50
C PHE A 33 12.63 6.63 9.90
N SER A 34 13.41 6.13 10.87
CA SER A 34 14.59 6.83 11.39
C SER A 34 15.92 6.20 10.98
N ASP A 35 15.96 4.88 10.87
CA ASP A 35 17.23 4.14 10.80
C ASP A 35 17.53 3.62 9.39
N ILE A 36 16.53 3.64 8.51
CA ILE A 36 16.62 3.13 7.13
C ILE A 36 16.35 4.27 6.15
N ASP A 37 17.01 4.20 4.99
CA ASP A 37 16.67 5.06 3.85
C ASP A 37 15.20 4.86 3.45
N PRO A 38 14.40 5.93 3.27
CA PRO A 38 12.97 5.81 3.04
C PRO A 38 12.62 5.04 1.76
N THR A 39 13.43 5.13 0.71
CA THR A 39 13.19 4.35 -0.52
C THR A 39 13.43 2.87 -0.27
N ALA A 40 14.51 2.53 0.45
CA ALA A 40 14.79 1.14 0.83
C ALA A 40 13.73 0.56 1.77
N ALA A 41 13.23 1.37 2.71
CA ALA A 41 12.11 1.00 3.58
C ALA A 41 10.82 0.77 2.79
N ALA A 42 10.51 1.64 1.83
CA ALA A 42 9.36 1.48 0.93
C ALA A 42 9.45 0.22 0.07
N VAL A 43 10.65 -0.16 -0.43
CA VAL A 43 10.85 -1.43 -1.16
C VAL A 43 10.49 -2.63 -0.29
N ALA A 44 10.96 -2.65 0.96
CA ALA A 44 10.59 -3.70 1.89
C ALA A 44 9.08 -3.66 2.19
N ALA A 45 8.50 -2.49 2.45
CA ALA A 45 7.06 -2.36 2.69
C ALA A 45 6.21 -2.86 1.50
N ALA A 46 6.65 -2.62 0.25
CA ALA A 46 5.96 -3.11 -0.95
C ALA A 46 6.01 -4.64 -1.05
N HIS A 47 7.14 -5.27 -0.73
CA HIS A 47 7.25 -6.73 -0.63
C HIS A 47 6.27 -7.29 0.42
N TRP A 48 6.21 -6.66 1.59
CA TRP A 48 5.33 -7.08 2.68
C TRP A 48 3.85 -6.82 2.39
N LEU A 49 3.53 -5.73 1.70
CA LEU A 49 2.18 -5.46 1.21
C LEU A 49 1.71 -6.52 0.22
N ALA A 50 2.57 -6.94 -0.72
CA ALA A 50 2.21 -8.00 -1.66
C ALA A 50 1.89 -9.32 -0.94
N ALA A 51 2.71 -9.69 0.06
CA ALA A 51 2.44 -10.87 0.89
C ALA A 51 1.15 -10.72 1.71
N ALA A 52 0.89 -9.54 2.28
CA ALA A 52 -0.34 -9.25 3.01
C ALA A 52 -1.57 -9.35 2.12
N ALA A 53 -1.49 -8.81 0.90
CA ALA A 53 -2.58 -8.84 -0.07
C ALA A 53 -2.90 -10.26 -0.54
N GLU A 54 -1.89 -11.12 -0.73
CA GLU A 54 -2.08 -12.53 -1.06
C GLU A 54 -2.79 -13.29 0.07
N VAL A 55 -2.36 -13.10 1.32
CA VAL A 55 -3.03 -13.70 2.50
C VAL A 55 -4.49 -13.25 2.58
N THR A 56 -4.76 -11.97 2.39
CA THR A 56 -6.12 -11.43 2.44
C THR A 56 -6.97 -11.90 1.26
N ALA A 57 -6.40 -12.04 0.07
CA ALA A 57 -7.08 -12.59 -1.10
C ALA A 57 -7.47 -14.05 -0.90
N ASP A 58 -6.57 -14.86 -0.33
CA ASP A 58 -6.85 -16.27 -0.02
C ASP A 58 -8.03 -16.44 0.95
N THR A 59 -8.13 -15.55 1.94
CA THR A 59 -9.23 -15.57 2.93
C THR A 59 -10.53 -14.97 2.38
N SER A 60 -10.46 -13.84 1.67
CA SER A 60 -11.65 -13.09 1.23
C SER A 60 -12.20 -13.50 -0.14
N GLY A 61 -11.38 -14.17 -0.97
CA GLY A 61 -11.71 -14.50 -2.36
C GLY A 61 -11.61 -13.34 -3.34
N HIS A 62 -11.17 -12.15 -2.90
CA HIS A 62 -10.93 -10.99 -3.75
C HIS A 62 -9.64 -11.11 -4.57
N ASN A 63 -9.51 -10.27 -5.59
CA ASN A 63 -8.24 -10.11 -6.30
C ASN A 63 -7.21 -9.42 -5.37
N PRO A 64 -5.97 -9.94 -5.23
CA PRO A 64 -4.91 -9.32 -4.43
C PRO A 64 -4.69 -7.83 -4.72
N VAL A 65 -4.81 -7.37 -5.97
CA VAL A 65 -4.65 -5.96 -6.34
C VAL A 65 -5.76 -5.07 -5.76
N GLN A 66 -6.95 -5.62 -5.52
CA GLN A 66 -8.15 -4.87 -5.13
C GLN A 66 -8.41 -4.87 -3.62
N VAL A 67 -7.65 -5.65 -2.84
CA VAL A 67 -7.92 -5.83 -1.39
C VAL A 67 -7.83 -4.52 -0.59
N VAL A 68 -6.91 -3.62 -0.94
CA VAL A 68 -6.76 -2.34 -0.23
C VAL A 68 -7.90 -1.39 -0.58
N GLN A 69 -8.35 -1.41 -1.84
CA GLN A 69 -9.53 -0.65 -2.27
C GLN A 69 -10.80 -1.17 -1.60
N GLU A 70 -10.95 -2.48 -1.43
CA GLU A 70 -12.10 -3.05 -0.73
C GLU A 70 -12.08 -2.71 0.76
N ALA A 71 -10.90 -2.71 1.39
CA ALA A 71 -10.74 -2.31 2.79
C ALA A 71 -11.13 -0.84 3.05
N ASP A 72 -11.08 0.03 2.03
CA ASP A 72 -11.55 1.43 2.12
C ASP A 72 -13.05 1.54 2.49
N ASN A 73 -13.84 0.50 2.16
CA ASN A 73 -15.25 0.43 2.54
C ASN A 73 -15.46 0.15 4.04
N ILE A 74 -14.42 -0.33 4.74
CA ILE A 74 -14.43 -0.60 6.18
C ILE A 74 -13.94 0.65 6.93
N GLU A 75 -12.78 1.16 6.54
CA GLU A 75 -12.16 2.38 7.08
C GLU A 75 -11.61 3.21 5.91
N ALA A 76 -11.82 4.53 5.93
CA ALA A 76 -11.31 5.40 4.87
C ALA A 76 -9.78 5.44 4.88
N LEU A 77 -9.15 4.93 3.82
CA LEU A 77 -7.71 4.65 3.73
C LEU A 77 -7.11 5.17 2.41
N PRO A 78 -5.83 5.57 2.39
CA PRO A 78 -5.12 5.93 1.17
C PRO A 78 -4.86 4.68 0.31
N HIS A 79 -5.87 4.26 -0.47
CA HIS A 79 -5.83 3.00 -1.23
C HIS A 79 -5.22 3.13 -2.63
N GLU A 80 -5.16 4.33 -3.21
CA GLU A 80 -4.68 4.55 -4.59
C GLU A 80 -3.22 4.08 -4.77
N THR A 81 -2.30 4.56 -3.93
CA THR A 81 -0.87 4.23 -4.04
C THR A 81 -0.59 2.74 -3.77
N PRO A 82 -1.11 2.11 -2.68
CA PRO A 82 -0.91 0.68 -2.45
C PRO A 82 -1.48 -0.19 -3.58
N THR A 83 -2.68 0.15 -4.09
CA THR A 83 -3.30 -0.55 -5.22
C THR A 83 -2.44 -0.46 -6.48
N LEU A 84 -1.89 0.72 -6.78
CA LEU A 84 -0.97 0.89 -7.90
C LEU A 84 0.29 0.04 -7.76
N VAL A 85 0.90 -0.02 -6.57
CA VAL A 85 2.08 -0.85 -6.32
C VAL A 85 1.77 -2.34 -6.49
N LEU A 86 0.64 -2.80 -5.97
CA LEU A 86 0.19 -4.18 -6.14
C LEU A 86 -0.05 -4.51 -7.62
N GLY A 87 -0.69 -3.60 -8.38
CA GLY A 87 -0.89 -3.77 -9.82
C GLY A 87 0.43 -3.87 -10.59
N LEU A 88 1.41 -3.02 -10.29
CA LEU A 88 2.75 -3.10 -10.90
C LEU A 88 3.43 -4.44 -10.63
N ILE A 89 3.30 -4.98 -9.40
CA ILE A 89 3.87 -6.26 -9.02
C ILE A 89 3.13 -7.43 -9.70
N ASP A 90 1.80 -7.36 -9.82
CA ASP A 90 0.98 -8.33 -10.54
C ASP A 90 1.34 -8.38 -12.04
N ASP A 91 1.61 -7.21 -12.63
CA ASP A 91 2.12 -7.07 -14.00
C ASP A 91 3.59 -7.54 -14.18
N GLY A 92 4.24 -7.96 -13.08
CA GLY A 92 5.54 -8.62 -13.09
C GLY A 92 6.73 -7.74 -12.69
N ALA A 93 6.52 -6.51 -12.25
CA ALA A 93 7.60 -5.69 -11.69
C ALA A 93 8.07 -6.26 -10.33
N THR A 94 9.35 -6.11 -10.01
CA THR A 94 9.80 -6.36 -8.63
C THR A 94 9.34 -5.21 -7.71
N PRO A 95 9.20 -5.42 -6.39
CA PRO A 95 8.95 -4.36 -5.42
C PRO A 95 9.98 -3.22 -5.53
N HIS A 96 11.23 -3.56 -5.87
CA HIS A 96 12.27 -2.56 -6.14
C HIS A 96 11.95 -1.70 -7.36
N GLU A 97 11.57 -2.32 -8.48
CA GLU A 97 11.22 -1.63 -9.71
C GLU A 97 9.97 -0.76 -9.52
N ALA A 98 8.92 -1.28 -8.90
CA ALA A 98 7.68 -0.56 -8.63
C ALA A 98 7.95 0.70 -7.78
N VAL A 99 8.64 0.56 -6.65
CA VAL A 99 8.92 1.66 -5.73
C VAL A 99 9.86 2.69 -6.36
N THR A 100 10.99 2.26 -6.93
CA THR A 100 11.95 3.20 -7.51
C THR A 100 11.41 3.91 -8.75
N GLY A 101 10.51 3.26 -9.50
CA GLY A 101 9.75 3.86 -10.59
C GLY A 101 8.85 4.99 -10.10
N LEU A 102 8.01 4.74 -9.11
CA LEU A 102 7.08 5.73 -8.54
C LEU A 102 7.81 6.90 -7.88
N VAL A 103 8.84 6.62 -7.09
CA VAL A 103 9.65 7.68 -6.45
C VAL A 103 10.32 8.55 -7.49
N ARG A 104 10.91 7.96 -8.54
CA ARG A 104 11.53 8.72 -9.65
C ARG A 104 10.49 9.56 -10.40
N HIS A 105 9.32 9.00 -10.68
CA HIS A 105 8.22 9.72 -11.33
C HIS A 105 7.82 10.96 -10.52
N ALA A 106 7.60 10.80 -9.22
CA ALA A 106 7.23 11.90 -8.34
C ALA A 106 8.34 12.96 -8.22
N MET A 107 9.61 12.56 -8.20
CA MET A 107 10.75 13.49 -8.23
C MET A 107 10.80 14.30 -9.52
N HIS A 108 10.58 13.67 -10.69
CA HIS A 108 10.51 14.39 -11.95
C HIS A 108 9.36 15.41 -11.95
N VAL A 109 8.19 15.05 -11.41
CA VAL A 109 7.07 16.00 -11.25
C VAL A 109 7.46 17.15 -10.32
N ALA A 110 8.18 16.88 -9.23
CA ALA A 110 8.69 17.92 -8.32
C ALA A 110 9.62 18.92 -9.03
N ASP A 111 10.41 18.43 -9.99
CA ASP A 111 11.30 19.23 -10.84
C ASP A 111 10.56 19.96 -11.99
N GLY A 112 9.23 19.84 -12.06
CA GLY A 112 8.40 20.43 -13.11
C GLY A 112 8.50 19.72 -14.46
N LEU A 113 9.02 18.49 -14.48
CA LEU A 113 9.05 17.64 -15.66
C LEU A 113 7.75 16.84 -15.76
N LEU A 114 7.32 16.56 -16.98
CA LEU A 114 6.19 15.67 -17.27
C LEU A 114 6.74 14.31 -17.72
N PRO A 115 6.75 13.28 -16.84
CA PRO A 115 7.45 12.02 -17.12
C PRO A 115 6.75 11.19 -18.20
N ASP A 116 5.41 11.20 -18.18
CA ASP A 116 4.57 10.49 -19.13
C ASP A 116 3.49 11.40 -19.73
N PRO A 117 3.79 12.08 -20.85
CA PRO A 117 2.81 12.91 -21.54
C PRO A 117 1.70 12.10 -22.22
N GLY A 118 1.89 10.80 -22.43
CA GLY A 118 0.89 9.91 -23.01
C GLY A 118 -0.20 9.60 -21.99
N ALA A 119 0.20 9.13 -20.80
CA ALA A 119 -0.71 8.87 -19.69
C ALA A 119 -1.48 10.12 -19.26
N LEU A 120 -0.84 11.30 -19.24
CA LEU A 120 -1.54 12.57 -18.98
C LEU A 120 -2.63 12.84 -20.03
N ARG A 121 -2.38 12.50 -21.30
CA ARG A 121 -3.35 12.73 -22.37
C ARG A 121 -4.57 11.84 -22.20
N GLU A 122 -4.37 10.58 -21.83
CA GLU A 122 -5.46 9.64 -21.53
C GLU A 122 -6.28 10.12 -20.33
N GLN A 123 -5.63 10.55 -19.25
CA GLN A 123 -6.33 11.13 -18.09
C GLN A 123 -7.11 12.40 -18.45
N LEU A 124 -6.56 13.26 -19.32
CA LEU A 124 -7.27 14.44 -19.82
C LEU A 124 -8.49 14.06 -20.65
N ASP A 125 -8.36 13.05 -21.52
CA ASP A 125 -9.48 12.55 -22.33
C ASP A 125 -10.60 12.01 -21.42
N ASP A 126 -10.27 11.31 -20.32
CA ASP A 126 -11.24 10.82 -19.34
C ASP A 126 -11.94 11.95 -18.57
N VAL A 127 -11.19 12.98 -18.17
CA VAL A 127 -11.74 14.18 -17.55
C VAL A 127 -12.67 14.91 -18.53
N GLU A 128 -12.25 15.13 -19.77
CA GLU A 128 -13.08 15.74 -20.82
C GLU A 128 -14.36 14.93 -21.05
N GLN A 129 -14.26 13.61 -21.02
CA GLN A 129 -15.41 12.71 -21.17
C GLN A 129 -16.38 12.81 -19.99
N THR A 130 -15.85 12.97 -18.78
CA THR A 130 -16.63 13.16 -17.55
C THR A 130 -17.35 14.51 -17.58
N LEU A 131 -16.64 15.58 -17.93
CA LEU A 131 -17.20 16.92 -18.13
C LEU A 131 -18.31 16.93 -19.20
N ALA A 132 -18.12 16.21 -20.31
CA ALA A 132 -19.11 16.14 -21.38
C ALA A 132 -20.40 15.39 -20.99
N ARG A 133 -20.32 14.46 -20.03
CA ARG A 133 -21.48 13.72 -19.51
C ARG A 133 -22.19 14.45 -18.37
N SER A 134 -21.48 15.30 -17.64
CA SER A 134 -22.02 16.09 -16.55
C SER A 134 -22.72 17.34 -17.10
N SER A 135 -24.03 17.25 -17.27
CA SER A 135 -24.87 18.34 -17.78
C SER A 135 -25.34 19.34 -16.71
N ASP A 136 -24.71 19.42 -15.54
CA ASP A 136 -25.19 20.21 -14.40
C ASP A 136 -24.09 20.99 -13.65
N ASP A 137 -24.51 22.11 -13.06
CA ASP A 137 -23.74 23.20 -12.41
C ASP A 137 -23.10 22.80 -11.06
N GLY A 138 -22.86 21.50 -10.85
CA GLY A 138 -22.53 20.89 -9.55
C GLY A 138 -21.38 19.89 -9.56
N LEU A 139 -20.48 19.98 -10.55
CA LEU A 139 -19.23 19.23 -10.53
C LEU A 139 -18.35 19.71 -9.39
N ASP A 140 -17.90 18.80 -8.52
CA ASP A 140 -16.89 19.16 -7.54
C ASP A 140 -15.57 19.45 -8.29
N LEU A 141 -14.83 20.46 -7.84
CA LEU A 141 -13.50 20.72 -8.39
C LEU A 141 -12.60 19.49 -8.19
N GLU A 142 -12.82 18.74 -7.12
CA GLU A 142 -12.12 17.49 -6.84
C GLU A 142 -12.32 16.42 -7.93
N ASP A 143 -13.49 16.38 -8.59
CA ASP A 143 -13.80 15.44 -9.68
C ASP A 143 -13.04 15.74 -10.99
N VAL A 144 -12.43 16.92 -11.10
CA VAL A 144 -11.78 17.44 -12.32
C VAL A 144 -10.29 17.74 -12.07
N LEU A 145 -9.82 17.65 -10.82
CA LEU A 145 -8.43 17.88 -10.47
C LEU A 145 -7.56 16.69 -10.88
N LEU A 146 -6.66 16.95 -11.84
CA LEU A 146 -5.72 15.94 -12.33
C LEU A 146 -4.42 16.00 -11.52
N ARG A 147 -4.10 14.91 -10.82
CA ARG A 147 -2.82 14.73 -10.11
C ARG A 147 -1.78 14.14 -11.08
N LEU A 148 -0.65 14.82 -11.24
CA LEU A 148 0.46 14.33 -12.08
C LEU A 148 1.23 13.16 -11.45
N THR A 149 1.09 12.95 -10.15
CA THR A 149 1.66 11.84 -9.39
C THR A 149 0.75 11.55 -8.19
N PRO A 150 0.61 10.27 -7.78
CA PRO A 150 -0.16 9.93 -6.57
C PRO A 150 0.58 10.27 -5.27
N LEU A 151 1.91 10.45 -5.30
CA LEU A 151 2.73 10.72 -4.13
C LEU A 151 2.92 12.22 -3.87
N ASP A 152 3.18 12.62 -2.63
CA ASP A 152 3.70 13.95 -2.31
C ASP A 152 5.07 14.14 -2.97
N PRO A 153 5.19 14.98 -4.02
CA PRO A 153 6.43 15.15 -4.76
C PRO A 153 7.56 15.76 -3.90
N LYS A 154 7.25 16.36 -2.74
CA LYS A 154 8.27 16.92 -1.83
C LYS A 154 8.95 15.86 -0.97
N ARG A 155 8.34 14.69 -0.79
CA ARG A 155 8.85 13.61 0.08
C ARG A 155 8.43 12.22 -0.41
N PRO A 156 8.59 11.90 -1.70
CA PRO A 156 7.86 10.80 -2.33
C PRO A 156 8.13 9.43 -1.70
N ALA A 157 9.38 9.14 -1.33
CA ALA A 157 9.72 7.86 -0.72
C ALA A 157 9.12 7.68 0.68
N ARG A 158 8.99 8.76 1.46
CA ARG A 158 8.39 8.71 2.79
C ARG A 158 6.89 8.60 2.70
N ASP A 159 6.29 9.37 1.80
CA ASP A 159 4.85 9.34 1.53
C ASP A 159 4.41 7.93 1.10
N LEU A 160 5.15 7.34 0.15
CA LEU A 160 4.94 5.96 -0.30
C LEU A 160 5.10 4.95 0.84
N LEU A 161 6.08 5.11 1.74
CA LEU A 161 6.23 4.21 2.88
C LEU A 161 5.01 4.30 3.83
N GLU A 162 4.51 5.50 4.10
CA GLU A 162 3.33 5.73 4.94
C GLU A 162 2.09 5.06 4.32
N ASP A 163 1.88 5.24 3.01
CA ASP A 163 0.80 4.59 2.25
C ASP A 163 0.90 3.06 2.27
N LEU A 164 2.09 2.50 2.01
CA LEU A 164 2.28 1.05 1.94
C LEU A 164 2.05 0.35 3.29
N LEU A 165 2.51 0.95 4.39
CA LEU A 165 2.24 0.43 5.73
C LEU A 165 0.75 0.52 6.07
N THR A 166 0.08 1.57 5.61
CA THR A 166 -1.37 1.71 5.73
C THR A 166 -2.10 0.67 4.89
N GLY A 167 -1.58 0.30 3.71
CA GLY A 167 -2.08 -0.81 2.92
C GLY A 167 -1.94 -2.18 3.61
N ILE A 168 -0.85 -2.42 4.36
CA ILE A 168 -0.70 -3.65 5.17
C ILE A 168 -1.76 -3.69 6.28
N HIS A 169 -2.05 -2.54 6.89
CA HIS A 169 -3.15 -2.43 7.86
C HIS A 169 -4.52 -2.68 7.22
N ALA A 170 -4.76 -2.13 6.04
CA ALA A 170 -5.96 -2.36 5.25
C ALA A 170 -6.19 -3.85 4.95
N CYS A 171 -5.12 -4.58 4.59
CA CYS A 171 -5.18 -6.02 4.36
C CYS A 171 -5.60 -6.79 5.63
N TRP A 172 -5.12 -6.36 6.80
CA TRP A 172 -5.55 -6.95 8.08
C TRP A 172 -7.03 -6.67 8.37
N LEU A 173 -7.51 -5.43 8.17
CA LEU A 173 -8.91 -5.06 8.39
C LEU A 173 -9.85 -5.94 7.56
N LEU A 174 -9.56 -6.09 6.26
CA LEU A 174 -10.37 -6.92 5.38
C LEU A 174 -10.22 -8.41 5.73
N HIS A 175 -9.03 -8.87 6.13
CA HIS A 175 -8.85 -10.25 6.57
C HIS A 175 -9.64 -10.56 7.85
N SER A 176 -9.66 -9.66 8.84
CA SER A 176 -10.39 -9.89 10.09
C SER A 176 -11.89 -9.98 9.84
N GLU A 177 -12.45 -9.08 9.01
CA GLU A 177 -13.87 -9.16 8.64
C GLU A 177 -14.23 -10.56 8.10
N TYR A 178 -13.41 -11.12 7.20
CA TYR A 178 -13.70 -12.42 6.59
C TYR A 178 -13.33 -13.65 7.45
N ASP A 179 -12.28 -13.58 8.28
CA ASP A 179 -11.93 -14.67 9.22
C ASP A 179 -12.99 -14.81 10.33
N ASP A 180 -13.57 -13.68 10.77
CA ASP A 180 -14.66 -13.65 11.74
C ASP A 180 -15.94 -14.30 11.15
N TYR A 181 -16.28 -14.01 9.89
CA TYR A 181 -17.40 -14.70 9.20
C TYR A 181 -17.16 -16.19 8.93
N ALA A 182 -15.91 -16.64 8.78
CA ALA A 182 -15.58 -18.05 8.51
C ALA A 182 -15.53 -18.92 9.79
N GLY A 183 -15.35 -18.31 10.95
CA GLY A 183 -15.27 -18.97 12.26
C GLY A 183 -16.62 -19.18 12.94
N GLU A 184 -17.68 -18.48 12.50
CA GLU A 184 -18.99 -18.51 13.12
C GLU A 184 -19.88 -19.60 12.52
N ASN A 185 -19.89 -20.75 13.18
CA ASN A 185 -21.11 -21.55 13.27
C ASN A 185 -22.17 -20.65 13.94
N ASP A 186 -23.19 -20.22 13.20
CA ASP A 186 -24.44 -19.56 13.63
C ASP A 186 -24.79 -19.74 15.13
N THR A 187 -24.12 -19.00 16.00
CA THR A 187 -24.60 -18.71 17.35
C THR A 187 -24.66 -17.21 17.45
N ASP A 188 -25.83 -16.73 17.06
CA ASP A 188 -26.41 -15.40 17.12
C ASP A 188 -26.45 -14.82 18.55
N ASP A 189 -25.35 -14.98 19.30
CA ASP A 189 -25.09 -14.30 20.55
C ASP A 189 -24.12 -13.18 20.20
N ALA A 190 -24.66 -12.03 19.79
CA ALA A 190 -23.94 -10.76 19.84
C ALA A 190 -23.50 -10.54 21.30
N GLN A 191 -22.34 -11.09 21.65
CA GLN A 191 -21.76 -10.95 22.96
C GLN A 191 -21.36 -9.49 23.08
N ASP A 192 -21.98 -8.79 24.03
CA ASP A 192 -21.68 -7.40 24.36
C ASP A 192 -20.27 -7.37 24.96
N TRP A 193 -19.25 -7.36 24.10
CA TRP A 193 -17.85 -7.36 24.49
C TRP A 193 -17.53 -6.02 25.12
N ASP A 194 -16.87 -6.06 26.28
CA ASP A 194 -16.27 -4.86 26.82
C ASP A 194 -15.05 -4.43 25.98
N ASP A 195 -14.63 -3.17 26.12
CA ASP A 195 -13.50 -2.61 25.37
C ASP A 195 -12.23 -3.46 25.49
N ALA A 196 -12.00 -4.11 26.64
CA ALA A 196 -10.80 -4.93 26.86
C ALA A 196 -10.87 -6.27 26.13
N GLN A 197 -12.06 -6.85 26.01
CA GLN A 197 -12.31 -8.08 25.25
C GLN A 197 -12.17 -7.83 23.74
N ALA A 198 -12.72 -6.72 23.24
CA ALA A 198 -12.53 -6.29 21.86
C ALA A 198 -11.04 -6.06 21.54
N GLU A 199 -10.33 -5.32 22.37
CA GLU A 199 -8.89 -5.09 22.19
C GLU A 199 -8.06 -6.39 22.22
N GLN A 200 -8.45 -7.36 23.07
CA GLN A 200 -7.79 -8.66 23.12
C GLN A 200 -8.10 -9.52 21.89
N HIS A 201 -9.29 -9.39 21.31
CA HIS A 201 -9.63 -10.07 20.06
C HIS A 201 -8.81 -9.51 18.89
N ASP A 202 -8.79 -8.18 18.74
CA ASP A 202 -8.05 -7.51 17.68
C ASP A 202 -6.57 -7.84 17.74
N ASN A 203 -5.98 -7.84 18.94
CA ASN A 203 -4.58 -8.22 19.11
C ASN A 203 -4.31 -9.66 18.67
N ARG A 204 -5.20 -10.61 18.98
CA ARG A 204 -5.05 -12.01 18.55
C ARG A 204 -5.21 -12.17 17.03
N SER A 205 -6.22 -11.54 16.45
CA SER A 205 -6.46 -11.52 15.00
C SER A 205 -5.25 -10.93 14.27
N ARG A 206 -4.74 -9.81 14.78
CA ARG A 206 -3.57 -9.12 14.23
C ARG A 206 -2.29 -9.93 14.33
N GLU A 207 -2.06 -10.62 15.44
CA GLU A 207 -0.91 -11.54 15.61
C GLU A 207 -1.00 -12.73 14.65
N ARG A 208 -2.18 -13.32 14.48
CA ARG A 208 -2.42 -14.42 13.54
C ARG A 208 -2.15 -13.98 12.11
N PHE A 209 -2.73 -12.85 11.69
CA PHE A 209 -2.48 -12.27 10.37
C PHE A 209 -1.00 -11.99 10.16
N ALA A 210 -0.33 -11.33 11.12
CA ALA A 210 1.10 -11.07 11.05
C ALA A 210 1.94 -12.35 10.84
N GLN A 211 1.53 -13.48 11.43
CA GLN A 211 2.21 -14.74 11.22
C GLN A 211 2.01 -15.29 9.80
N LEU A 212 0.78 -15.23 9.27
CA LEU A 212 0.50 -15.62 7.88
C LEU A 212 1.31 -14.79 6.89
N VAL A 213 1.35 -13.47 7.08
CA VAL A 213 2.14 -12.57 6.22
C VAL A 213 3.64 -12.89 6.30
N ARG A 214 4.18 -13.22 7.47
CA ARG A 214 5.59 -13.64 7.59
C ARG A 214 5.88 -14.90 6.77
N ASP A 215 4.98 -15.87 6.82
CA ASP A 215 5.16 -17.16 6.14
C ASP A 215 5.08 -16.96 4.60
N THR A 216 4.13 -16.15 4.13
CA THR A 216 4.00 -15.77 2.72
C THR A 216 5.19 -14.94 2.23
N ALA A 217 5.60 -13.91 2.98
CA ALA A 217 6.76 -13.09 2.63
C ALA A 217 8.07 -13.90 2.59
N ALA A 218 8.24 -14.87 3.49
CA ALA A 218 9.39 -15.77 3.47
C ALA A 218 9.42 -16.66 2.21
N THR A 219 8.25 -17.08 1.72
CA THR A 219 8.12 -17.86 0.47
C THR A 219 8.51 -17.03 -0.76
N HIS A 220 8.26 -15.72 -0.72
CA HIS A 220 8.53 -14.80 -1.81
C HIS A 220 9.81 -13.97 -1.66
N HIS A 221 10.72 -14.36 -0.76
CA HIS A 221 11.93 -13.60 -0.46
C HIS A 221 12.80 -13.28 -1.70
N ASP A 222 12.84 -14.19 -2.67
CA ASP A 222 13.57 -14.00 -3.94
C ASP A 222 13.04 -12.83 -4.78
N ARG A 223 11.80 -12.37 -4.52
CA ARG A 223 11.18 -11.25 -5.23
C ARG A 223 11.55 -9.88 -4.67
N LEU A 224 12.25 -9.78 -3.54
CA LEU A 224 12.52 -8.50 -2.87
C LEU A 224 13.33 -7.49 -3.72
N LEU A 225 14.14 -7.97 -4.68
CA LEU A 225 15.06 -7.16 -5.49
C LEU A 225 14.79 -7.32 -6.99
#